data_AF-A0AAW1A275-F1
#
_entry.id   AF-A0AAW1A275-F1
#
_cell.length_a   1.000
_cell.length_b   1.000
_cell.length_c   1.000
_cell.angle_alpha   90.00
_cell.angle_beta   90.00
_cell.angle_gamma   90.00
#
_symmetry.space_group_name_H-M   'P 1'
#
loop_
_entity.id
_entity.type
_entity.pdbx_description
1 polymer ?
#
loop_
_entity_poly.entity_id
_entity_poly.type
_entity_poly.pdbx_seq_one_letter_code
_entity_poly.pdbx_strand_id
1 'polypeptide(L)'
;MNVSTKILTCEPNFTNNTNYMDEADIFFANPMQWLDETYNSNKNITIPNYVVLFDHIVPKISRFLKQYQLSSQIFYAHFPQSNYGKYIYVYKRK
;
A
#
# COMPACT_ATOMS: atom_id res chain seq x y z
N MET A 1 20.14 -8.74 -11.02
CA MET A 1 19.81 -7.58 -10.15
C MET A 1 18.85 -8.07 -9.09
N ASN A 2 19.09 -7.75 -7.82
CA ASN A 2 18.20 -8.16 -6.72
C ASN A 2 17.31 -6.96 -6.35
N VAL A 3 16.00 -7.15 -6.34
CA VAL A 3 15.01 -6.12 -5.97
C VAL A 3 14.32 -6.59 -4.69
N SER A 4 14.53 -5.85 -3.60
CA SER A 4 13.82 -6.10 -2.35
C SER A 4 12.38 -5.60 -2.47
N THR A 5 11.42 -6.43 -2.09
CA THR A 5 9.99 -6.14 -2.23
C THR A 5 9.29 -6.41 -0.90
N LYS A 6 8.41 -5.50 -0.48
CA LYS A 6 7.45 -5.71 0.61
C LYS A 6 6.04 -5.70 0.01
N ILE A 7 5.22 -6.66 0.41
CA ILE A 7 3.81 -6.80 0.03
C ILE A 7 3.00 -6.86 1.32
N LEU A 8 1.79 -6.29 1.32
CA LEU A 8 0.85 -6.43 2.43
C LEU A 8 0.38 -7.90 2.52
N THR A 9 0.51 -8.53 3.68
CA THR A 9 0.08 -9.92 3.86
C THR A 9 -1.43 -10.02 4.11
N CYS A 10 -2.02 -11.12 3.61
CA CYS A 10 -3.43 -11.49 3.79
C CYS A 10 -3.51 -12.90 4.42
N GLU A 11 -2.91 -13.05 5.59
CA GLU A 11 -2.84 -14.34 6.26
C GLU A 11 -4.21 -14.69 6.86
N PRO A 12 -4.65 -15.96 6.78
CA PRO A 12 -5.90 -16.35 7.40
C PRO A 12 -5.75 -16.46 8.92
N ASN A 13 -6.87 -16.33 9.63
CA ASN A 13 -6.91 -16.42 11.08
C ASN A 13 -6.67 -17.85 11.59
N PHE A 14 -5.44 -18.13 12.02
CA PHE A 14 -5.08 -19.42 12.64
C PHE A 14 -5.27 -19.45 14.17
N THR A 15 -5.61 -18.31 14.80
CA THR A 15 -5.64 -18.17 16.26
C THR A 15 -7.07 -18.16 16.83
N ASN A 16 -8.08 -18.41 15.99
CA ASN A 16 -9.50 -18.37 16.33
C ASN A 16 -9.92 -17.04 17.01
N ASN A 17 -9.22 -15.95 16.70
CA ASN A 17 -9.51 -14.62 17.22
C ASN A 17 -10.69 -14.01 16.46
N THR A 18 -11.80 -13.71 17.13
CA THR A 18 -13.02 -13.18 16.48
C THR A 18 -12.83 -11.80 15.86
N ASN A 19 -11.83 -11.04 16.30
CA ASN A 19 -11.51 -9.70 15.82
C ASN A 19 -10.20 -9.70 15.02
N TYR A 20 -9.87 -10.81 14.37
CA TYR A 20 -8.68 -10.91 13.54
C TYR A 20 -8.75 -9.93 12.36
N MET A 21 -7.67 -9.19 12.16
CA MET A 21 -7.42 -8.34 10.99
C MET A 21 -6.02 -8.67 10.49
N ASP A 22 -5.88 -8.92 9.19
CA ASP A 22 -4.57 -9.12 8.57
C ASP A 22 -3.86 -7.77 8.29
N GLU A 23 -2.61 -7.81 7.78
CA GLU A 23 -1.85 -6.58 7.50
C GLU A 23 -2.57 -5.69 6.46
N ALA A 24 -3.21 -6.30 5.46
CA ALA A 24 -3.96 -5.59 4.44
C ALA A 24 -5.22 -4.94 5.01
N ASP A 25 -5.99 -5.62 5.86
CA ASP A 25 -7.17 -5.08 6.53
C ASP A 25 -6.81 -3.84 7.36
N ILE A 26 -5.73 -3.91 8.13
CA ILE A 26 -5.23 -2.80 8.95
C ILE A 26 -4.81 -1.63 8.04
N PHE A 27 -4.11 -1.91 6.94
CA PHE A 27 -3.74 -0.90 5.97
C PHE A 27 -4.97 -0.23 5.35
N PHE A 28 -5.96 -0.99 4.88
CA PHE A 28 -7.14 -0.43 4.20
C PHE A 28 -8.05 0.36 5.15
N ALA A 29 -8.05 0.05 6.45
CA ALA A 29 -8.77 0.80 7.46
C ALA A 29 -8.25 2.24 7.63
N ASN A 30 -6.91 2.41 7.70
CA ASN A 30 -6.30 3.74 7.73
C ASN A 30 -4.92 3.77 7.03
N PRO A 31 -4.90 3.93 5.68
CA PRO A 31 -3.67 3.80 4.89
C PRO A 31 -2.57 4.80 5.26
N MET A 32 -2.94 6.03 5.61
CA MET A 32 -1.97 7.06 5.97
C MET A 32 -1.32 6.79 7.31
N GLN A 33 -2.12 6.41 8.31
CA GLN A 33 -1.59 6.06 9.61
C GLN A 33 -0.66 4.85 9.52
N TRP A 34 -1.05 3.81 8.76
CA TRP A 34 -0.20 2.65 8.53
C TRP A 34 1.14 3.02 7.89
N LEU A 35 1.13 3.93 6.89
CA LEU A 35 2.36 4.42 6.25
C LEU A 35 3.22 5.24 7.22
N ASP A 36 2.62 6.10 8.03
CA ASP A 36 3.35 6.86 9.05
C ASP A 36 3.99 5.92 10.09
N GLU A 37 3.29 4.89 10.55
CA GLU A 37 3.82 3.93 11.54
C GLU A 37 4.92 3.02 10.96
N THR A 38 4.81 2.71 9.67
CA THR A 38 5.76 1.87 8.94
C THR A 38 7.01 2.63 8.53
N TYR A 39 6.89 3.88 8.08
CA TYR A 39 7.98 4.66 7.50
C TYR A 39 8.34 5.93 8.28
N ASN A 40 7.87 6.09 9.53
CA ASN A 40 8.28 7.22 10.38
C ASN A 40 9.78 7.22 10.65
N SER A 41 10.33 8.43 10.69
CA SER A 41 11.77 8.74 10.80
C SER A 41 12.48 8.17 12.03
N ASN A 42 11.76 7.69 13.04
CA ASN A 42 12.34 7.17 14.29
C ASN A 42 12.77 5.69 14.21
N LYS A 43 12.45 5.01 13.11
CA LYS A 43 12.93 3.65 12.84
C LYS A 43 13.87 3.74 11.65
N ASN A 44 15.02 3.05 11.69
CA ASN A 44 15.98 2.94 10.58
C ASN A 44 15.39 2.16 9.39
N ILE A 45 14.24 2.59 8.87
CA ILE A 45 13.48 1.93 7.81
C ILE A 45 13.69 2.73 6.53
N THR A 46 14.18 2.06 5.50
CA THR A 46 14.40 2.66 4.20
C THR A 46 13.05 2.93 3.51
N ILE A 47 12.79 4.19 3.19
CA ILE A 47 11.64 4.61 2.37
C ILE A 47 11.78 3.97 0.97
N PRO A 48 10.74 3.32 0.43
CA PRO A 48 10.84 2.58 -0.83
C PRO A 48 11.05 3.50 -2.02
N ASN A 49 11.84 3.07 -3.00
CA ASN A 49 12.06 3.79 -4.26
C ASN A 49 10.86 3.70 -5.21
N TYR A 50 10.08 2.62 -5.12
CA TYR A 50 8.88 2.40 -5.92
C TYR A 50 7.71 2.02 -5.03
N VAL A 51 6.53 2.52 -5.36
CA VAL A 51 5.28 2.21 -4.66
C VAL A 51 4.26 1.78 -5.70
N VAL A 52 3.68 0.59 -5.51
CA VAL A 52 2.64 0.05 -6.39
C VAL A 52 1.35 0.01 -5.60
N LEU A 53 0.30 0.68 -6.08
CA LEU A 53 -0.99 0.75 -5.40
C LEU A 53 -2.14 0.89 -6.39
N PHE A 54 -3.35 0.62 -5.94
CA PHE A 54 -4.55 0.91 -6.72
C PHE A 54 -4.92 2.40 -6.71
N ASP A 55 -5.48 2.88 -7.81
CA ASP A 55 -5.92 4.27 -8.02
C ASP A 55 -6.77 4.83 -6.87
N HIS A 56 -7.70 4.05 -6.31
CA HIS A 56 -8.58 4.48 -5.23
C HIS A 56 -7.85 4.77 -3.89
N ILE A 57 -6.61 4.30 -3.71
CA ILE A 57 -5.79 4.56 -2.51
C ILE A 57 -5.09 5.92 -2.59
N VAL A 58 -4.82 6.43 -3.79
CA VAL A 58 -4.14 7.71 -4.04
C VAL A 58 -4.69 8.88 -3.20
N PRO A 59 -6.01 9.15 -3.17
CA PRO A 59 -6.52 10.26 -2.38
C PRO A 59 -6.31 10.06 -0.87
N LYS A 60 -6.36 8.81 -0.40
CA LYS A 60 -6.16 8.47 1.01
C LYS A 60 -4.72 8.73 1.43
N ILE A 61 -3.74 8.47 0.56
CA ILE A 61 -2.30 8.57 0.89
C ILE A 61 -1.55 9.77 0.27
N SER A 62 -2.29 10.80 -0.14
CA SER A 62 -1.75 11.94 -0.89
C SER A 62 -0.54 12.62 -0.24
N ARG A 63 -0.50 12.72 1.10
CA ARG A 63 0.66 13.27 1.83
C ARG A 63 1.92 12.44 1.61
N PHE A 64 1.83 11.12 1.69
CA PHE A 64 2.97 10.22 1.47
C PHE A 64 3.47 10.28 0.02
N LEU A 65 2.55 10.43 -0.94
CA LEU A 65 2.88 10.49 -2.37
C LEU A 65 3.51 11.81 -2.84
N LYS A 66 3.59 12.86 -2.01
CA LYS A 66 4.20 14.15 -2.39
C LYS A 66 5.65 14.04 -2.87
N GLN A 67 6.40 13.07 -2.33
CA GLN A 67 7.80 12.79 -2.68
C GLN A 67 7.95 11.81 -3.87
N TYR A 68 6.84 11.39 -4.48
CA TYR A 68 6.80 10.45 -5.58
C TYR A 68 6.23 11.09 -6.86
N GLN A 69 6.51 10.48 -8.00
CA GLN A 69 5.95 10.79 -9.32
C GLN A 69 5.30 9.53 -9.90
N LEU A 70 4.14 9.69 -10.53
CA LEU A 70 3.47 8.59 -11.23
C LEU A 70 4.34 8.20 -12.44
N SER A 71 4.79 6.95 -12.47
CA SER A 71 5.64 6.39 -13.52
C SER A 71 4.83 5.61 -14.54
N SER A 72 3.84 4.84 -14.09
CA SER A 72 3.03 3.99 -14.97
C SER A 72 1.62 3.81 -14.43
N GLN A 73 0.67 3.62 -15.34
CA GLN A 73 -0.72 3.27 -15.07
C GLN A 73 -1.08 2.02 -15.87
N ILE A 74 -1.59 1.00 -15.19
CA ILE A 74 -1.91 -0.30 -15.77
C ILE A 74 -3.38 -0.60 -15.48
N PHE A 75 -4.15 -0.94 -16.51
CA PHE A 75 -5.54 -1.36 -16.33
C PHE A 75 -5.60 -2.71 -15.59
N TYR A 76 -6.43 -2.80 -14.56
CA TYR A 76 -6.65 -4.03 -13.79
C TYR A 76 -7.99 -4.68 -14.13
N ALA A 77 -9.10 -3.99 -13.86
CA ALA A 77 -10.44 -4.53 -14.08
C ALA A 77 -11.48 -3.42 -14.25
N HIS A 78 -12.56 -3.74 -14.97
CA HIS A 78 -13.67 -2.79 -15.17
C HIS A 78 -14.58 -2.70 -13.93
N PHE A 79 -14.76 -3.82 -13.22
CA PHE A 79 -15.60 -3.96 -12.02
C PHE A 79 -14.76 -4.53 -10.87
N PRO A 80 -13.92 -3.71 -10.22
CA PRO A 80 -13.08 -4.18 -9.12
C PRO A 80 -13.92 -4.49 -7.86
N GLN A 81 -13.44 -5.43 -7.06
CA GLN A 81 -13.93 -5.65 -5.70
C GLN A 81 -13.60 -4.46 -4.79
N SER A 82 -14.24 -4.35 -3.63
CA SER A 82 -14.24 -3.15 -2.78
C SER A 82 -12.85 -2.59 -2.42
N ASN A 83 -11.84 -3.45 -2.20
CA ASN A 83 -10.48 -3.03 -1.83
C ASN A 83 -9.54 -2.85 -3.05
N TYR A 84 -10.08 -2.94 -4.26
CA TYR A 84 -9.32 -2.90 -5.51
C TYR A 84 -9.74 -1.69 -6.35
N GLY A 85 -8.80 -1.26 -7.19
CA GLY A 85 -8.98 -0.15 -8.11
C GLY A 85 -9.24 -0.59 -9.54
N LYS A 86 -9.63 0.36 -10.41
CA LYS A 86 -9.67 0.08 -11.85
C LYS A 86 -8.27 0.01 -12.46
N TYR A 87 -7.35 0.79 -11.88
CA TYR A 87 -5.97 0.88 -12.33
C TYR A 87 -5.00 0.60 -11.20
N ILE A 88 -3.88 -0.02 -11.56
CA ILE A 88 -2.67 -0.12 -10.74
C ILE A 88 -1.76 1.03 -11.15
N TYR A 89 -1.36 1.84 -10.18
CA TYR A 89 -0.40 2.92 -10.34
C TYR A 89 0.95 2.51 -9.79
N VAL A 90 1.99 2.79 -10.56
CA VAL A 90 3.39 2.65 -10.15
C VAL A 90 3.96 4.04 -9.94
N TYR A 91 4.35 4.35 -8.72
CA TYR A 91 5.01 5.59 -8.33
C TYR A 91 6.50 5.36 -8.15
N LYS A 92 7.32 6.30 -8.62
CA LYS A 92 8.77 6.34 -8.42
C LYS A 92 9.13 7.53 -7.54
N ARG A 93 10.03 7.35 -6.57
CA ARG A 93 10.51 8.45 -5.73
C ARG A 93 11.26 9.48 -6.58
N LYS A 94 11.03 10.76 -6.30
CA LYS A 94 11.73 11.89 -6.94
C LYS A 94 13.23 11.85 -6.67
#